data_AF-A0A9X3JF02-F1
#
_entry.id   AF-A0A9X3JF02-F1
#
_cell.length_a   1.000
_cell.length_b   1.000
_cell.length_c   1.000
_cell.angle_alpha   90.00
_cell.angle_beta   90.00
_cell.angle_gamma   90.00
#
_symmetry.space_group_name_H-M   'P 1'
#
loop_
_entity.id
_entity.type
_entity.pdbx_description
1 polymer ?
#
loop_
_entity_poly.entity_id
_entity_poly.type
_entity_poly.pdbx_seq_one_letter_code
_entity_poly.pdbx_strand_id
1 'polypeptide(L)'
;MEISKYTLMCLRPAFRHKAREFAKQGYGHINWEDIERYFLDYAWKREKPRSLVKKRQMIKRLSANDYFDYAKLKATVYDVSPLEDMDINNLL
;
A
#
# COMPACT_ATOMS: atom_id res chain seq x y z
N MET A 1 -12.18 -4.41 -6.93
CA MET A 1 -12.00 -5.88 -6.94
C MET A 1 -11.89 -6.28 -5.48
N GLU A 2 -12.89 -6.96 -4.95
CA GLU A 2 -12.84 -7.43 -3.58
C GLU A 2 -11.97 -8.70 -3.53
N ILE A 3 -10.87 -8.63 -2.79
CA ILE A 3 -10.05 -9.81 -2.55
C ILE A 3 -10.67 -10.57 -1.37
N SER A 4 -11.01 -11.84 -1.60
CA SER A 4 -11.56 -12.69 -0.55
C SER A 4 -10.65 -12.72 0.68
N LYS A 5 -11.25 -12.70 1.87
CA LYS A 5 -10.55 -12.82 3.17
C LYS A 5 -9.66 -14.06 3.22
N TYR A 6 -10.08 -15.17 2.59
CA TYR A 6 -9.28 -16.39 2.48
C TYR A 6 -7.98 -16.16 1.70
N THR A 7 -8.07 -15.43 0.57
CA THR A 7 -6.88 -15.08 -0.22
C THR A 7 -5.90 -14.24 0.59
N LEU A 8 -6.39 -13.27 1.36
CA LEU A 8 -5.55 -12.45 2.24
C LEU A 8 -4.88 -13.28 3.33
N MET A 9 -5.63 -14.19 3.96
CA MET A 9 -5.08 -15.12 4.95
C MET A 9 -3.92 -15.95 4.37
N CYS A 10 -4.05 -16.46 3.14
CA CYS A 10 -2.98 -17.21 2.46
C CYS A 10 -1.77 -16.37 2.02
N LEU A 11 -1.91 -15.05 1.91
CA LEU A 11 -0.83 -14.11 1.55
C LEU A 11 -0.14 -13.50 2.78
N ARG A 12 -0.77 -13.57 3.96
CA ARG A 12 -0.22 -13.03 5.21
C ARG A 12 1.22 -13.45 5.53
N PRO A 13 1.63 -14.71 5.31
CA PRO A 13 3.03 -15.09 5.50
C PRO A 13 4.00 -14.34 4.57
N ALA A 14 3.57 -14.05 3.33
CA ALA A 14 4.38 -13.30 2.37
C ALA A 14 4.56 -11.83 2.79
N PHE A 15 3.49 -11.18 3.28
CA PHE A 15 3.57 -9.82 3.81
C PHE A 15 4.52 -9.74 5.01
N ARG A 16 4.39 -10.67 5.96
CA ARG A 16 5.28 -10.72 7.14
C ARG A 16 6.73 -10.98 6.77
N HIS A 17 6.96 -11.88 5.82
CA HIS A 17 8.30 -12.12 5.31
C HIS A 17 8.89 -10.85 4.72
N LYS A 18 8.12 -10.14 3.89
CA LYS A 18 8.57 -8.92 3.24
C LYS A 18 8.85 -7.78 4.23
N ALA A 19 8.00 -7.61 5.24
CA ALA A 19 8.24 -6.64 6.32
C ALA A 19 9.55 -6.94 7.07
N ARG A 20 9.86 -8.23 7.32
CA ARG A 20 11.15 -8.61 7.93
C ARG A 20 12.35 -8.33 7.01
N GLU A 21 12.20 -8.52 5.70
CA GLU A 21 13.24 -8.13 4.74
C GLU A 21 13.48 -6.62 4.77
N PHE A 22 12.42 -5.82 4.80
CA PHE A 22 12.50 -4.36 4.91
C PHE A 22 13.13 -3.92 6.24
N ALA A 23 12.78 -4.55 7.35
CA ALA A 23 13.40 -4.29 8.64
C ALA A 23 14.92 -4.54 8.60
N LYS A 24 15.37 -5.62 7.95
CA LYS A 24 16.81 -5.91 7.77
C LYS A 24 17.52 -4.88 6.90
N GLN A 25 16.81 -4.19 6.02
CA GLN A 25 17.33 -3.11 5.17
C GLN A 25 17.30 -1.74 5.85
N GLY A 26 16.88 -1.66 7.11
CA GLY A 26 16.78 -0.41 7.87
C GLY A 26 15.37 0.22 7.89
N TYR A 27 14.40 -0.37 7.20
CA TYR A 27 13.02 0.12 7.13
C TYR A 27 12.11 -0.54 8.18
N GLY A 28 12.56 -0.55 9.44
CA GLY A 28 11.85 -1.24 10.54
C GLY A 28 10.46 -0.68 10.89
N HIS A 29 10.14 0.54 10.43
CA HIS A 29 8.83 1.17 10.63
C HIS A 29 7.76 0.63 9.67
N ILE A 30 8.14 -0.06 8.59
CA ILE A 30 7.18 -0.63 7.63
C ILE A 30 6.73 -2.00 8.16
N ASN A 31 5.49 -2.07 8.63
CA ASN A 31 4.90 -3.32 9.13
C ASN A 31 4.22 -4.11 7.99
N TRP A 32 3.71 -5.31 8.32
CA TRP A 32 3.10 -6.17 7.29
C TRP A 32 1.71 -5.65 6.86
N GLU A 33 1.01 -4.93 7.75
CA GLU A 33 -0.26 -4.26 7.50
C GLU A 33 -0.10 -3.12 6.48
N ASP A 34 0.99 -2.36 6.56
CA ASP A 34 1.33 -1.29 5.62
C ASP A 34 1.57 -1.85 4.21
N ILE A 35 2.28 -2.96 4.12
CA ILE A 35 2.53 -3.67 2.86
C ILE A 35 1.22 -4.26 2.32
N GLU A 36 0.39 -4.87 3.16
CA GLU A 36 -0.92 -5.38 2.76
C GLU A 36 -1.79 -4.25 2.18
N ARG A 37 -1.82 -3.11 2.86
CA ARG A 37 -2.55 -1.93 2.43
C ARG A 37 -2.03 -1.37 1.11
N TYR A 38 -0.71 -1.29 0.91
CA TYR A 38 -0.11 -0.93 -0.38
C TYR A 38 -0.65 -1.80 -1.53
N PHE A 39 -0.74 -3.12 -1.34
CA PHE A 39 -1.21 -4.01 -2.38
C PHE A 39 -2.71 -3.90 -2.63
N LEU A 40 -3.51 -3.78 -1.58
CA LEU A 40 -4.97 -3.65 -1.66
C LEU A 40 -5.40 -2.31 -2.26
N ASP A 41 -4.77 -1.21 -1.82
CA ASP A 41 -5.21 0.14 -2.15
C ASP A 41 -4.62 0.66 -3.45
N TYR A 42 -3.47 0.13 -3.87
CA TYR A 42 -2.71 0.67 -5.00
C TYR A 42 -2.32 -0.38 -6.03
N ALA A 43 -1.41 -1.31 -5.70
CA ALA A 43 -0.77 -2.16 -6.71
C ALA A 43 -1.75 -3.11 -7.43
N TRP A 44 -2.64 -3.78 -6.69
CA TRP A 44 -3.59 -4.71 -7.31
C TRP A 44 -4.78 -4.03 -7.99
N LYS A 45 -5.04 -2.76 -7.71
CA LYS A 45 -6.02 -1.97 -8.48
C LYS A 45 -5.51 -1.70 -9.91
N ARG A 46 -4.19 -1.50 -10.07
CA ARG A 46 -3.53 -1.23 -11.35
C ARG A 46 -3.30 -2.48 -12.19
N GLU A 47 -2.67 -3.52 -11.64
CA GLU A 47 -2.24 -4.70 -12.43
C GLU A 47 -3.20 -5.91 -12.35
N LYS A 48 -4.23 -5.85 -11.49
CA LYS A 48 -5.34 -6.83 -11.35
C LYS A 48 -4.90 -8.31 -11.51
N PRO A 49 -3.98 -8.82 -10.68
CA PRO A 49 -3.49 -10.20 -10.82
C PRO A 49 -4.59 -11.24 -10.54
N ARG A 50 -4.76 -12.19 -11.46
CA ARG A 50 -5.79 -13.23 -11.37
C ARG A 50 -5.46 -14.36 -10.39
N SER A 51 -4.19 -14.74 -10.26
CA SER A 51 -3.78 -15.90 -9.45
C SER A 51 -3.12 -15.52 -8.12
N LEU A 52 -3.31 -16.37 -7.10
CA LEU A 52 -2.64 -16.25 -5.79
C LEU A 52 -1.11 -16.27 -5.94
N VAL A 53 -0.60 -17.08 -6.86
CA VAL A 53 0.83 -17.19 -7.15
C VAL A 53 1.38 -15.87 -7.67
N LYS A 54 0.70 -15.22 -8.63
CA LYS A 54 1.13 -13.92 -9.15
C LYS A 54 1.09 -12.84 -8.05
N LYS A 55 0.03 -12.82 -7.23
CA LYS A 55 -0.06 -11.93 -6.06
C LYS A 55 1.14 -12.11 -5.12
N ARG A 56 1.49 -13.35 -4.78
CA ARG A 56 2.65 -13.66 -3.93
C ARG A 56 3.98 -13.22 -4.55
N GLN A 57 4.16 -13.44 -5.85
CA GLN A 57 5.36 -12.99 -6.57
C GLN A 57 5.49 -11.47 -6.56
N MET A 58 4.39 -10.73 -6.76
CA MET A 58 4.39 -9.27 -6.66
C MET A 58 4.83 -8.79 -5.26
N ILE A 59 4.31 -9.42 -4.20
CA ILE A 59 4.73 -9.11 -2.82
C ILE A 59 6.24 -9.30 -2.63
N LYS A 60 6.78 -10.42 -3.11
CA LYS A 60 8.22 -10.70 -3.02
C LYS A 60 9.07 -9.68 -3.79
N ARG A 61 8.58 -9.17 -4.91
CA ARG A 61 9.28 -8.21 -5.77
C ARG A 61 9.19 -6.76 -5.30
N LEU A 62 8.31 -6.45 -4.34
CA LEU A 62 8.17 -5.10 -3.81
C LEU A 62 9.52 -4.54 -3.34
N SER A 63 9.92 -3.37 -3.80
CA SER A 63 11.06 -2.64 -3.25
C SER A 63 10.59 -1.60 -2.22
N ALA A 64 11.51 -1.14 -1.37
CA ALA A 64 11.20 -0.06 -0.43
C ALA A 64 10.84 1.24 -1.19
N ASN A 65 11.49 1.50 -2.32
CA ASN A 65 11.21 2.67 -3.17
C ASN A 65 9.77 2.66 -3.68
N ASP A 66 9.29 1.51 -4.19
CA ASP A 66 7.90 1.38 -4.66
C ASP A 66 6.89 1.72 -3.54
N TYR A 67 7.20 1.29 -2.31
CA TYR A 67 6.37 1.59 -1.14
C TYR A 67 6.41 3.08 -0.80
N PHE A 68 7.59 3.71 -0.77
CA PHE A 68 7.71 5.14 -0.44
C PHE A 68 7.09 6.04 -1.50
N ASP A 69 7.13 5.66 -2.77
CA ASP A 69 6.44 6.40 -3.83
C ASP A 69 4.93 6.38 -3.60
N TYR A 70 4.37 5.22 -3.24
CA TYR A 70 2.97 5.14 -2.80
C TYR A 70 2.69 5.96 -1.54
N ALA A 71 3.57 5.91 -0.53
CA ALA A 71 3.39 6.65 0.72
C ALA A 71 3.37 8.17 0.48
N LYS A 72 4.27 8.67 -0.40
CA LYS A 72 4.30 10.07 -0.83
C LYS A 72 3.01 10.45 -1.56
N LEU A 73 2.59 9.66 -2.54
CA LEU A 73 1.33 9.87 -3.26
C LEU A 73 0.14 9.93 -2.30
N LYS A 74 0.10 9.03 -1.32
CA LYS A 74 -0.95 9.01 -0.30
C LYS A 74 -0.92 10.27 0.56
N ALA A 75 0.24 10.71 1.03
CA ALA A 75 0.35 11.94 1.81
C ALA A 75 -0.18 13.15 1.03
N THR A 76 0.20 13.31 -0.24
CA THR A 76 -0.25 14.42 -1.09
C THR A 76 -1.76 14.41 -1.36
N VAL A 77 -2.39 13.24 -1.47
CA VAL A 77 -3.84 13.13 -1.72
C VAL A 77 -4.67 13.39 -0.46
N TYR A 78 -4.14 13.07 0.72
CA TYR A 78 -4.87 13.24 1.99
C TYR A 78 -4.65 14.62 2.65
N ASP A 79 -3.57 15.34 2.29
CA ASP A 79 -3.22 16.65 2.87
C ASP A 79 -3.92 17.83 2.17
N VAL A 80 -4.70 17.56 1.13
CA VAL A 80 -5.60 18.57 0.55
C VAL A 80 -6.93 18.49 1.27
N SER A 81 -7.22 19.46 2.14
CA SER A 81 -8.58 19.75 2.56
C SER A 81 -9.48 19.81 1.32
N PRO A 82 -10.69 19.21 1.35
CA PRO A 82 -11.67 19.43 0.31
C PRO A 82 -11.83 20.94 0.10
N LEU A 83 -11.91 21.38 -1.16
CA LEU A 83 -12.18 22.79 -1.51
C LEU A 83 -13.42 23.36 -0.80
N GLU A 84 -14.30 22.50 -0.30
CA GLU A 84 -15.52 22.80 0.44
C GLU A 84 -15.27 23.37 1.85
N ASP A 85 -14.09 23.14 2.45
CA ASP A 85 -13.70 23.70 3.76
C ASP A 85 -12.87 24.99 3.66
N MET A 86 -12.58 25.47 2.44
CA MET A 86 -11.87 26.73 2.24
C MET A 86 -12.88 27.86 2.29
N ASP A 87 -12.94 28.60 3.39
CA ASP A 87 -13.84 29.74 3.56
C ASP A 87 -13.41 30.91 2.65
N ILE A 88 -13.86 30.88 1.39
CA ILE A 88 -13.60 31.90 0.35
C ILE A 88 -14.12 33.28 0.79
N ASN A 89 -15.00 33.35 1.79
CA ASN A 89 -15.56 34.61 2.27
C ASN A 89 -14.53 35.51 2.97
N ASN A 90 -13.35 34.99 3.34
CA ASN A 90 -12.25 35.80 3.89
C ASN A 90 -11.30 36.38 2.81
N LEU A 91 -11.62 36.22 1.52
CA LEU A 91 -10.81 36.72 0.39
C LEU A 91 -11.35 38.00 -0.27
N LEU A 92 -12.38 38.64 0.31
CA LEU A 92 -12.97 39.90 -0.18
C LEU A 92 -12.79 41.04 0.82
#